data_AF-X8DUM7-F1
#
_entry.id   AF-X8DUM7-F1
#
_cell.length_a   1.000
_cell.length_b   1.000
_cell.length_c   1.000
_cell.angle_alpha   90.00
_cell.angle_beta   90.00
_cell.angle_gamma   90.00
#
_symmetry.space_group_name_H-M   'P 1'
#
loop_
_entity.id
_entity.type
_entity.pdbx_description
1 polymer ?
#
loop_
_entity_poly.entity_id
_entity_poly.type
_entity_poly.pdbx_seq_one_letter_code
_entity_poly.pdbx_strand_id
1 'polypeptide(L)'
;MSETFNVRPEDLHRHGESILDAVKISRDEHAGHHDQIEEASSGWIGESASALVDLHKAWVDQRATLHHQLNQVGIGMQEDAKTFAAMEEQNRGSIVKANPANGGA
;
A
#
# COMPACT_ATOMS: atom_id res chain seq x y z
N MET A 1 -18.43 0.49 28.87
CA MET A 1 -19.02 0.43 27.52
C MET A 1 -18.06 -0.39 26.67
N SER A 2 -18.40 -1.63 26.37
CA SER A 2 -17.66 -2.44 25.39
C SER A 2 -18.03 -1.91 24.01
N GLU A 3 -17.12 -1.15 23.41
CA GLU A 3 -17.23 -0.79 22.01
C GLU A 3 -17.31 -2.09 21.21
N THR A 4 -18.39 -2.28 20.46
CA THR A 4 -18.52 -3.43 19.58
C THR A 4 -17.45 -3.31 18.51
N PHE A 5 -16.48 -4.21 18.52
CA PHE A 5 -15.45 -4.30 17.50
C PHE A 5 -16.11 -4.57 16.15
N ASN A 6 -16.30 -3.52 15.34
CA ASN A 6 -16.92 -3.58 14.04
C ASN A 6 -15.83 -3.51 12.97
N VAL A 7 -15.47 -4.66 12.40
CA VAL A 7 -14.49 -4.75 11.31
C VAL A 7 -15.21 -4.62 9.98
N ARG A 8 -14.76 -3.67 9.16
CA ARG A 8 -15.24 -3.45 7.79
C ARG A 8 -14.16 -3.83 6.79
N PRO A 9 -14.08 -5.10 6.34
CA PRO A 9 -13.03 -5.55 5.43
C PRO A 9 -13.04 -4.77 4.09
N GLU A 10 -14.20 -4.26 3.66
CA GLU A 10 -14.30 -3.44 2.45
C GLU A 10 -13.56 -2.10 2.58
N ASP A 11 -13.59 -1.50 3.78
CA ASP A 11 -12.86 -0.26 4.04
C ASP A 11 -11.35 -0.55 4.07
N LEU A 12 -10.93 -1.66 4.67
CA LEU A 12 -9.53 -2.06 4.70
C LEU A 12 -8.99 -2.32 3.27
N HIS A 13 -9.76 -3.03 2.45
CA HIS A 13 -9.42 -3.27 1.05
C HIS A 13 -9.27 -1.97 0.25
N ARG A 14 -10.25 -1.06 0.38
CA ARG A 14 -10.25 0.24 -0.31
C ARG A 14 -9.08 1.13 0.10
N HIS A 15 -8.71 1.13 1.39
CA HIS A 15 -7.51 1.86 1.83
C HIS A 15 -6.23 1.24 1.25
N GLY A 16 -6.16 -0.09 1.14
CA GLY A 16 -5.08 -0.77 0.43
C GLY A 16 -4.96 -0.33 -1.03
N GLU A 17 -6.09 -0.27 -1.75
CA GLU A 17 -6.13 0.28 -3.13
C GLU A 17 -5.63 1.73 -3.18
N SER A 18 -6.10 2.58 -2.27
CA SER A 18 -5.69 4.00 -2.22
C SER A 18 -4.19 4.16 -2.00
N ILE A 19 -3.56 3.30 -1.19
CA ILE A 19 -2.10 3.32 -1.00
C ILE A 19 -1.39 2.92 -2.30
N LEU A 20 -1.85 1.88 -2.97
CA LEU A 20 -1.24 1.42 -4.23
C LEU A 20 -1.34 2.46 -5.33
N ASP A 21 -2.48 3.17 -5.41
CA ASP A 21 -2.64 4.27 -6.36
C ASP A 21 -1.76 5.47 -6.01
N ALA A 22 -1.63 5.82 -4.73
CA ALA A 22 -0.70 6.85 -4.29
C ALA A 22 0.77 6.49 -4.62
N VAL A 23 1.16 5.22 -4.53
CA VAL A 23 2.50 4.76 -4.96
C VAL A 23 2.70 4.95 -6.47
N LYS A 24 1.69 4.69 -7.30
CA LYS A 24 1.78 4.94 -8.75
C LYS A 24 1.98 6.42 -9.04
N ILE A 25 1.15 7.28 -8.46
CA ILE A 25 1.26 8.74 -8.61
C ILE A 25 2.65 9.22 -8.19
N SER A 26 3.11 8.79 -7.01
CA SER A 26 4.44 9.15 -6.51
C SER A 26 5.58 8.65 -7.40
N ARG A 27 5.42 7.51 -8.09
CA ARG A 27 6.42 7.03 -9.06
C ARG A 27 6.53 7.95 -10.27
N ASP A 28 5.40 8.39 -10.80
CA ASP A 28 5.33 9.27 -11.95
C ASP A 28 5.89 10.66 -11.62
N GLU A 29 5.52 11.22 -10.47
CA GLU A 29 6.08 12.50 -9.98
C GLU A 29 7.60 12.43 -9.82
N HIS A 30 8.11 11.34 -9.22
CA HIS A 30 9.55 11.16 -9.06
C HIS A 30 10.28 10.90 -10.38
N ALA A 31 9.63 10.34 -11.40
CA ALA A 31 10.22 10.27 -12.74
C ALA A 31 10.37 11.68 -13.33
N GLY A 32 9.36 12.53 -13.20
CA GLY A 32 9.47 13.93 -13.62
C GLY A 32 10.58 14.70 -12.89
N HIS A 33 10.73 14.51 -11.58
CA HIS A 33 11.83 15.14 -10.84
C HIS A 33 13.23 14.61 -11.24
N HIS A 34 13.34 13.34 -11.63
CA HIS A 34 14.59 12.75 -12.13
C HIS A 34 15.06 13.48 -13.38
N ASP A 35 14.16 13.64 -14.36
CA ASP A 35 14.44 14.32 -15.63
C ASP A 35 14.83 15.79 -15.38
N GLN A 36 14.17 16.47 -14.45
CA GLN A 36 14.49 17.84 -14.06
C GLN A 36 15.87 17.99 -13.41
N ILE A 37 16.27 17.03 -12.56
CA ILE A 37 17.61 17.04 -11.96
C ILE A 37 18.66 16.79 -13.03
N GLU A 38 18.43 15.83 -13.94
CA GLU A 38 19.36 15.53 -15.02
C GLU A 38 19.54 16.77 -15.92
N GLU A 39 18.45 17.43 -16.32
CA GLU A 39 18.48 18.68 -17.09
C GLU A 39 19.27 19.78 -16.35
N ALA A 40 18.98 20.01 -15.07
CA ALA A 40 19.66 21.02 -14.27
C ALA A 40 21.16 20.73 -14.07
N SER A 41 21.52 19.45 -13.94
CA SER A 41 22.90 19.02 -13.70
C SER A 41 23.83 19.34 -14.87
N SER A 42 23.30 19.42 -16.09
CA SER A 42 24.06 19.75 -17.30
C SER A 42 24.69 21.16 -17.26
N GLY A 43 24.15 22.07 -16.43
CA GLY A 43 24.67 23.43 -16.25
C GLY A 43 25.65 23.60 -15.10
N TRP A 44 25.88 22.56 -14.28
CA TRP A 44 26.69 22.66 -13.06
C TRP A 44 28.10 22.14 -13.32
N ILE A 45 29.11 22.74 -12.69
CA ILE A 45 30.53 22.38 -12.85
C ILE A 45 31.18 22.06 -11.51
N GLY A 46 32.18 21.18 -11.54
CA GLY A 46 33.00 20.84 -10.37
C GLY A 46 32.25 20.09 -9.27
N GLU A 47 32.61 20.36 -8.02
CA GLU A 47 32.10 19.64 -6.84
C GLU A 47 30.58 19.75 -6.67
N SER A 48 29.96 20.86 -7.11
CA SER A 48 28.51 21.03 -7.04
C SER A 48 27.76 20.05 -7.94
N ALA A 49 28.29 19.76 -9.14
CA ALA A 49 27.71 18.75 -10.02
C ALA A 49 27.83 17.35 -9.41
N SER A 50 28.98 17.03 -8.79
CA SER A 50 29.16 15.76 -8.08
C SER A 50 28.18 15.60 -6.92
N ALA A 51 28.02 16.65 -6.10
CA ALA A 51 27.07 16.63 -4.98
C ALA A 51 25.62 16.45 -5.44
N LEU A 52 25.24 17.04 -6.58
CA LEU A 52 23.91 16.86 -7.16
C LEU A 52 23.69 15.42 -7.63
N VAL A 53 24.69 14.80 -8.25
CA VAL A 53 24.64 13.38 -8.66
C VAL A 53 24.53 12.45 -7.45
N ASP A 54 25.28 12.71 -6.38
CA ASP A 54 25.23 11.90 -5.16
C ASP A 54 23.87 12.04 -4.45
N LEU A 55 23.35 13.26 -4.35
CA LEU A 55 22.00 13.52 -3.84
C LEU A 55 20.95 12.80 -4.68
N HIS A 56 21.09 12.85 -6.00
CA HIS A 56 20.17 12.21 -6.92
C HIS A 56 20.15 10.69 -6.74
N LYS A 57 21.33 10.07 -6.64
CA LYS A 57 21.46 8.64 -6.37
C LYS A 57 20.83 8.25 -5.03
N ALA A 58 21.11 9.00 -3.97
CA ALA A 58 20.54 8.77 -2.65
C ALA A 58 19.00 8.88 -2.68
N TRP A 59 18.46 9.85 -3.43
CA TRP A 59 17.02 9.98 -3.62
C TRP A 59 16.43 8.76 -4.35
N VAL A 60 17.06 8.29 -5.43
CA VAL A 60 16.63 7.08 -6.17
C VAL A 60 16.56 5.84 -5.27
N ASP A 61 17.57 5.64 -4.42
CA ASP A 61 17.61 4.49 -3.50
C ASP A 61 16.51 4.59 -2.42
N GLN A 62 16.33 5.78 -1.84
CA GLN A 62 15.30 6.04 -0.82
C GLN A 62 13.88 5.86 -1.38
N ARG A 63 13.59 6.37 -2.57
CA ARG A 63 12.26 6.20 -3.19
C ARG A 63 11.96 4.76 -3.53
N ALA A 64 12.94 3.99 -4.00
CA ALA A 64 12.75 2.58 -4.32
C ALA A 64 12.34 1.80 -3.06
N THR A 65 13.02 2.08 -1.95
CA THR A 65 12.71 1.49 -0.63
C THR A 65 11.31 1.89 -0.16
N LEU A 66 10.99 3.19 -0.21
CA LEU A 66 9.67 3.71 0.20
C LEU A 66 8.53 3.10 -0.62
N HIS A 67 8.65 3.08 -1.95
CA HIS A 67 7.64 2.52 -2.84
C HIS A 67 7.47 1.01 -2.62
N HIS A 68 8.56 0.29 -2.33
CA HIS A 68 8.47 -1.12 -1.97
C HIS A 68 7.67 -1.32 -0.67
N GLN A 69 8.01 -0.58 0.38
CA GLN A 69 7.33 -0.68 1.68
C GLN A 69 5.84 -0.32 1.58
N LEU A 70 5.50 0.76 0.88
CA LEU A 70 4.10 1.17 0.70
C LEU A 70 3.31 0.15 -0.14
N ASN A 71 3.92 -0.45 -1.16
CA ASN A 71 3.28 -1.55 -1.89
C ASN A 71 3.00 -2.75 -0.99
N GLN A 72 3.95 -3.13 -0.13
CA GLN A 72 3.73 -4.23 0.82
C GLN A 72 2.58 -3.93 1.78
N VAL A 73 2.47 -2.70 2.28
CA VAL A 73 1.34 -2.28 3.13
C VAL A 73 0.03 -2.36 2.37
N GLY A 74 -0.05 -1.79 1.17
CA GLY A 74 -1.28 -1.81 0.36
C GLY A 74 -1.76 -3.22 0.04
N ILE A 75 -0.84 -4.11 -0.37
CA ILE A 75 -1.12 -5.53 -0.61
C ILE A 75 -1.56 -6.22 0.68
N GLY A 76 -0.84 -6.01 1.78
CA GLY A 76 -1.16 -6.61 3.07
C GLY A 76 -2.57 -6.28 3.53
N MET A 77 -2.99 -5.01 3.42
CA MET A 77 -4.35 -4.59 3.76
C MET A 77 -5.41 -5.29 2.90
N GLN A 78 -5.16 -5.48 1.61
CA GLN A 78 -6.09 -6.19 0.73
C GLN A 78 -6.18 -7.68 1.04
N GLU A 79 -5.07 -8.33 1.38
CA GLU A 79 -5.04 -9.76 1.75
C GLU A 79 -5.65 -10.01 3.13
N ASP A 80 -5.40 -9.13 4.10
CA ASP A 80 -6.01 -9.19 5.42
C ASP A 80 -7.54 -9.03 5.33
N ALA A 81 -8.02 -8.10 4.48
CA ALA A 81 -9.44 -7.92 4.21
C ALA A 81 -10.10 -9.19 3.64
N LYS A 82 -9.45 -9.83 2.66
CA LYS A 82 -9.93 -11.10 2.07
C LYS A 82 -9.94 -12.22 3.10
N THR A 83 -8.87 -12.34 3.89
CA THR A 83 -8.72 -13.36 4.93
C THR A 83 -9.81 -13.23 5.98
N PHE A 84 -10.07 -12.00 6.45
CA PHE A 84 -11.14 -11.73 7.41
C PHE A 84 -12.52 -12.12 6.85
N ALA A 85 -12.85 -11.71 5.62
CA ALA A 85 -14.12 -12.05 5.00
C ALA A 85 -14.32 -13.57 4.84
N ALA A 86 -13.26 -14.29 4.46
CA ALA A 86 -13.30 -15.75 4.35
C ALA A 86 -13.51 -16.44 5.70
N MET A 87 -12.86 -15.93 6.77
CA MET A 87 -13.06 -16.44 8.13
C MET A 87 -14.51 -16.25 8.60
N GLU A 88 -15.10 -15.09 8.36
CA GLU A 88 -16.50 -14.83 8.75
C GLU A 88 -17.49 -15.74 8.00
N GLU A 89 -17.26 -15.99 6.71
CA GLU A 89 -18.07 -16.95 5.94
C GLU A 89 -17.97 -18.36 6.52
N GLN A 90 -16.74 -18.81 6.84
CA GLN A 90 -16.50 -20.12 7.44
C GLN A 90 -17.16 -20.24 8.82
N ASN A 91 -17.05 -19.21 9.65
CA ASN A 91 -17.67 -19.15 10.97
C ASN A 91 -19.18 -19.26 10.86
N ARG A 92 -19.80 -18.48 9.96
CA ARG A 92 -21.25 -18.55 9.69
C ARG A 92 -21.68 -19.95 9.27
N GLY A 93 -20.96 -20.58 8.34
CA GLY A 93 -21.25 -21.96 7.92
C GLY A 93 -21.12 -22.99 9.05
N SER A 94 -20.15 -22.80 9.94
CA SER A 94 -19.92 -23.68 11.09
C SER A 94 -21.00 -23.52 12.15
N ILE A 95 -21.46 -22.29 12.41
CA ILE A 95 -22.56 -21.99 13.33
C ILE A 95 -23.87 -22.59 12.82
N VAL A 96 -24.18 -22.47 11.52
CA VAL A 96 -25.37 -23.09 10.91
C VAL A 96 -25.35 -24.61 11.09
N LYS A 97 -24.20 -25.25 10.88
CA LYS A 97 -24.03 -26.70 11.12
C LYS A 97 -24.16 -27.08 12.59
N ALA A 98 -23.67 -26.24 13.50
CA ALA A 98 -23.72 -26.47 14.94
C ALA A 98 -25.12 -26.25 15.54
N ASN A 99 -26.02 -25.53 14.84
CA ASN A 99 -27.40 -25.31 15.25
C ASN A 99 -28.41 -25.84 14.19
N PRO A 100 -28.51 -27.16 14.01
CA PRO A 100 -29.39 -27.76 12.98
C PRO A 100 -30.90 -27.65 13.30
N ALA A 101 -31.28 -27.22 14.51
CA ALA A 101 -32.67 -27.30 15.00
C ALA A 101 -33.61 -26.17 14.51
N ASN A 102 -33.14 -25.20 13.74
CA ASN A 102 -33.97 -24.10 13.19
C ASN A 102 -34.16 -24.15 11.67
N GLY A 103 -33.82 -25.28 11.02
CA GLY A 103 -33.84 -25.45 9.57
C GLY A 103 -34.95 -26.36 9.02
N GLY A 104 -36.05 -26.57 9.75
CA GLY A 104 -37.14 -27.43 9.30
C GLY A 104 -38.51 -26.80 9.56
N ALA A 105 -39.24 -26.57 8.46
CA ALA A 105 -40.69 -26.40 8.45
C ALA A 105 -41.41 -27.68 8.89
#